data_AF-A0A382N6Z8-F1
#
_entry.id   AF-A0A382N6Z8-F1
#
_cell.length_a   1.000
_cell.length_b   1.000
_cell.length_c   1.000
_cell.angle_alpha   90.00
_cell.angle_beta   90.00
_cell.angle_gamma   90.00
#
_symmetry.space_group_name_H-M   'P 1'
#
loop_
_entity.id
_entity.type
_entity.pdbx_description
1 polymer ?
#
loop_
_entity_poly.entity_id
_entity_poly.type
_entity_poly.pdbx_seq_one_letter_code
_entity_poly.pdbx_strand_id
1 'polypeptide(L)'
;MTCIILSILIFHIGVDPMSPHFVEVTKSAGIAFTHTNGADGAYHLPETLGAGGAFFDYDNDDNLDLFLVNSGSIHSTTANTPYKNVLYRNNGDGTFTDVTEQSNLDTLSGYNHGVVAADYDNDSDQDLYITSLGANHLYRNNGDGTFTDTTELSGIGSTLWSSSATFFDYDLDGYLDLYVVNYVYYRLDQTYQPCIEFGYQDYCNLRYYEGAPDQLYRNNGDGTFTDVTKSTGINDQGGPFQGKGLGVIASDLNNDGFTDLYVANDGTPNYLFYNNGDGTFTEIAAWVFRLR
;
A
#
# COMPACT_ATOMS: atom_id res chain seq x y z
N MET A 1 64.46 -15.04 42.28
CA MET A 1 64.02 -14.26 41.10
C MET A 1 62.94 -15.08 40.42
N THR A 2 61.69 -14.79 40.74
CA THR A 2 60.52 -15.56 40.30
C THR A 2 59.92 -14.81 39.13
N CYS A 3 59.91 -15.42 37.95
CA CYS A 3 59.42 -14.83 36.71
C CYS A 3 57.89 -14.92 36.69
N ILE A 4 57.21 -13.77 36.77
CA ILE A 4 55.75 -13.69 36.62
C ILE A 4 55.47 -13.55 35.12
N ILE A 5 54.83 -14.56 34.52
CA ILE A 5 54.31 -14.51 33.16
C ILE A 5 52.95 -13.83 33.23
N LEU A 6 52.84 -12.64 32.64
CA LEU A 6 51.61 -11.89 32.53
C LEU A 6 50.85 -12.37 31.28
N SER A 7 49.83 -13.20 31.47
CA SER A 7 48.94 -13.63 30.39
C SER A 7 47.93 -12.53 30.09
N ILE A 8 48.10 -11.83 28.97
CA ILE A 8 47.11 -10.87 28.45
C ILE A 8 46.00 -11.68 27.78
N LEU A 9 44.83 -11.76 28.40
CA LEU A 9 43.61 -12.21 27.73
C LEU A 9 43.13 -11.12 26.78
N ILE A 10 43.31 -11.33 25.48
CA ILE A 10 42.65 -10.53 24.44
C ILE A 10 41.26 -11.13 24.25
N PHE A 11 40.23 -10.48 24.77
CA PHE A 11 38.85 -10.79 24.41
C PHE A 11 38.63 -10.39 22.95
N HIS A 12 38.69 -11.36 22.04
CA HIS A 12 38.11 -11.19 20.71
C HIS A 12 36.60 -11.21 20.88
N ILE A 13 35.96 -10.06 20.75
CA ILE A 13 34.53 -9.99 20.46
C ILE A 13 34.40 -10.49 19.01
N GLY A 14 34.31 -11.80 18.85
CA GLY A 14 34.02 -12.43 17.57
C GLY A 14 32.58 -12.09 17.20
N VAL A 15 32.41 -11.28 16.17
CA VAL A 15 31.12 -11.16 15.48
C VAL A 15 30.89 -12.52 14.82
N ASP A 16 29.78 -13.20 15.14
CA ASP A 16 29.47 -14.52 14.62
C ASP A 16 29.33 -14.45 13.08
N PRO A 17 30.20 -15.11 12.30
CA PRO A 17 30.16 -15.07 10.83
C PRO A 17 28.91 -15.74 10.22
N MET A 18 28.05 -16.35 11.05
CA MET A 18 26.78 -16.93 10.63
C MET A 18 25.57 -15.99 10.79
N SER A 19 25.77 -14.77 11.26
CA SER A 19 24.68 -13.79 11.35
C SER A 19 24.38 -13.20 9.96
N PRO A 20 23.11 -13.08 9.53
CA PRO A 20 22.79 -12.38 8.30
C PRO A 20 23.27 -10.92 8.39
N HIS A 21 24.03 -10.50 7.38
CA HIS A 21 24.51 -9.13 7.25
C HIS A 21 23.73 -8.42 6.16
N PHE A 22 23.06 -7.33 6.52
CA PHE A 22 22.45 -6.43 5.54
C PHE A 22 23.49 -5.48 4.99
N VAL A 23 23.50 -5.31 3.67
CA VAL A 23 24.36 -4.36 2.96
C VAL A 23 23.48 -3.43 2.12
N GLU A 24 23.84 -2.16 2.10
CA GLU A 24 23.21 -1.17 1.22
C GLU A 24 23.68 -1.43 -0.22
N VAL A 25 22.73 -1.64 -1.13
CA VAL A 25 23.01 -1.99 -2.54
C VAL A 25 22.27 -1.11 -3.53
N THR A 26 21.50 -0.12 -3.10
CA THR A 26 20.61 0.69 -3.95
C THR A 26 21.38 1.32 -5.11
N LYS A 27 22.54 1.92 -4.81
CA LYS A 27 23.41 2.52 -5.84
C LYS A 27 24.01 1.49 -6.80
N SER A 28 24.48 0.35 -6.30
CA SER A 28 25.06 -0.70 -7.15
C SER A 28 24.01 -1.42 -7.98
N ALA A 29 22.78 -1.50 -7.48
CA ALA A 29 21.62 -2.05 -8.16
C ALA A 29 21.03 -1.09 -9.21
N GLY A 30 21.53 0.15 -9.34
CA GLY A 30 21.01 1.11 -10.33
C GLY A 30 19.68 1.76 -9.93
N ILE A 31 19.24 1.61 -8.68
CA ILE A 31 18.01 2.22 -8.17
C ILE A 31 18.33 3.65 -7.72
N ALA A 32 17.61 4.63 -8.28
CA ALA A 32 17.75 6.05 -7.98
C ALA A 32 16.38 6.65 -7.61
N PHE A 33 15.89 6.30 -6.43
CA PHE A 33 14.58 6.72 -5.94
C PHE A 33 14.68 7.43 -4.58
N THR A 34 13.94 8.52 -4.43
CA THR A 34 13.74 9.21 -3.15
C THR A 34 12.26 9.49 -2.97
N HIS A 35 11.67 8.96 -1.91
CA HIS A 35 10.29 9.29 -1.54
C HIS A 35 10.19 10.75 -1.12
N THR A 36 9.17 11.43 -1.63
CA THR A 36 8.80 12.79 -1.27
C THR A 36 7.40 12.75 -0.67
N ASN A 37 7.29 13.05 0.62
CA ASN A 37 6.02 13.11 1.36
C ASN A 37 5.34 14.49 1.27
N GLY A 38 5.90 15.44 0.54
CA GLY A 38 5.26 16.73 0.28
C GLY A 38 5.31 17.75 1.41
N ALA A 39 6.07 17.47 2.48
CA ALA A 39 6.16 18.36 3.62
C ALA A 39 6.63 19.77 3.22
N ASP A 40 5.82 20.77 3.54
CA ASP A 40 6.08 22.19 3.26
C ASP A 40 6.13 23.06 4.53
N GLY A 41 5.99 22.43 5.70
CA GLY A 41 5.94 23.08 7.01
C GLY A 41 4.53 23.37 7.52
N ALA A 42 3.47 22.98 6.80
CA ALA A 42 2.09 23.07 7.27
C ALA A 42 1.66 21.88 8.15
N TYR A 43 2.44 20.79 8.20
CA TYR A 43 2.18 19.60 9.03
C TYR A 43 0.86 18.92 8.64
N HIS A 44 0.64 18.72 7.34
CA HIS A 44 -0.51 18.00 6.84
C HIS A 44 -0.43 16.53 7.21
N LEU A 45 -1.53 15.95 7.70
CA LEU A 45 -1.55 14.55 8.14
C LEU A 45 -0.99 13.56 7.09
N PRO A 46 -1.24 13.70 5.77
CA PRO A 46 -0.69 12.76 4.79
C PRO A 46 0.84 12.72 4.70
N GLU A 47 1.54 13.75 5.19
CA GLU A 47 3.00 13.77 5.24
C GLU A 47 3.58 12.72 6.20
N THR A 48 2.76 12.20 7.13
CA THR A 48 3.19 11.21 8.14
C THR A 48 3.17 9.78 7.61
N LEU A 49 2.50 9.53 6.48
CA LEU A 49 2.45 8.22 5.85
C LEU A 49 3.53 8.09 4.77
N GLY A 50 4.16 6.92 4.74
CA GLY A 50 5.10 6.56 3.68
C GLY A 50 4.39 6.20 2.37
N ALA A 51 5.21 5.90 1.36
CA ALA A 51 4.75 5.24 0.15
C ALA A 51 5.16 3.77 0.12
N GLY A 52 4.47 3.00 -0.71
CA GLY A 52 4.64 1.59 -0.94
C GLY A 52 5.43 1.30 -2.21
N GLY A 53 5.58 0.01 -2.47
CA GLY A 53 6.15 -0.51 -3.70
C GLY A 53 5.73 -1.95 -3.92
N ALA A 54 5.86 -2.43 -5.15
CA ALA A 54 5.53 -3.79 -5.54
C ALA A 54 6.70 -4.43 -6.28
N PHE A 55 6.92 -5.71 -5.99
CA PHE A 55 7.69 -6.61 -6.85
C PHE A 55 6.71 -7.43 -7.69
N PHE A 56 6.87 -7.42 -9.00
CA PHE A 56 5.98 -8.08 -9.97
C PHE A 56 6.73 -8.23 -11.30
N ASP A 57 6.32 -9.18 -12.15
CA ASP A 57 6.95 -9.41 -13.46
C ASP A 57 6.11 -8.67 -14.51
N TYR A 58 6.57 -7.50 -14.97
CA TYR A 58 5.74 -6.65 -15.84
C TYR A 58 5.91 -6.99 -17.33
N ASP A 59 7.01 -7.63 -17.72
CA ASP A 59 7.30 -8.00 -19.11
C ASP A 59 7.41 -9.51 -19.36
N ASN A 60 6.99 -10.33 -18.38
CA ASN A 60 6.94 -11.79 -18.41
C ASN A 60 8.30 -12.43 -18.73
N ASP A 61 9.37 -11.87 -18.15
CA ASP A 61 10.73 -12.35 -18.35
C ASP A 61 11.26 -13.24 -17.21
N ASP A 62 10.36 -13.63 -16.28
CA ASP A 62 10.60 -14.39 -15.06
C ASP A 62 11.46 -13.67 -14.00
N ASN A 63 11.81 -12.38 -14.20
CA ASN A 63 12.49 -11.56 -13.22
C ASN A 63 11.51 -10.57 -12.58
N LEU A 64 11.39 -10.60 -11.25
CA LEU A 64 10.59 -9.60 -10.55
C LEU A 64 11.21 -8.22 -10.70
N ASP A 65 10.44 -7.32 -11.30
CA ASP A 65 10.67 -5.89 -11.43
C ASP A 65 10.22 -5.15 -10.19
N LEU A 66 10.50 -3.84 -10.12
CA LEU A 66 10.22 -3.04 -8.95
C LEU A 66 9.47 -1.76 -9.32
N PHE A 67 8.25 -1.59 -8.83
CA PHE A 67 7.52 -0.33 -8.88
C PHE A 67 7.56 0.37 -7.52
N LEU A 68 7.99 1.63 -7.49
CA LEU A 68 8.05 2.47 -6.29
C LEU A 68 7.11 3.66 -6.42
N VAL A 69 6.23 3.81 -5.43
CA VAL A 69 5.21 4.84 -5.39
C VAL A 69 5.75 6.11 -4.72
N ASN A 70 5.31 7.28 -5.18
CA ASN A 70 5.70 8.58 -4.63
C ASN A 70 4.49 9.46 -4.36
N SER A 71 4.53 10.19 -3.25
CA SER A 71 3.40 11.01 -2.80
C SER A 71 3.47 12.44 -3.34
N GLY A 72 4.66 13.01 -3.48
CA GLY A 72 4.77 14.35 -4.05
C GLY A 72 4.20 15.42 -3.13
N SER A 73 3.60 16.49 -3.69
CA SER A 73 3.04 17.59 -2.88
C SER A 73 1.52 17.71 -2.97
N ILE A 74 0.89 18.00 -1.84
CA ILE A 74 -0.55 18.18 -1.70
C ILE A 74 -1.02 19.55 -2.24
N HIS A 75 -0.21 20.61 -2.03
CA HIS A 75 -0.60 22.00 -2.31
C HIS A 75 0.40 22.78 -3.16
N SER A 76 1.64 22.30 -3.29
CA SER A 76 2.71 23.05 -3.95
C SER A 76 3.07 22.44 -5.30
N THR A 77 2.87 23.21 -6.37
CA THR A 77 3.47 22.93 -7.69
C THR A 77 4.94 23.38 -7.75
N THR A 78 5.49 23.95 -6.67
CA THR A 78 6.86 24.48 -6.60
C THR A 78 7.82 23.53 -5.88
N ALA A 79 7.55 22.23 -5.89
CA ALA A 79 8.54 21.26 -5.44
C ALA A 79 9.83 21.48 -6.27
N ASN A 80 10.90 21.93 -5.62
CA ASN A 80 12.21 22.14 -6.26
C ASN A 80 12.84 20.83 -6.73
N THR A 81 12.24 19.68 -6.39
CA THR A 81 12.67 18.35 -6.80
C THR A 81 11.52 17.67 -7.54
N PRO A 82 11.70 17.27 -8.81
CA PRO A 82 10.71 16.43 -9.49
C PRO A 82 10.58 15.12 -8.72
N TYR A 83 9.36 14.78 -8.34
CA TYR A 83 9.00 13.47 -7.81
C TYR A 83 8.26 12.71 -8.89
N LYS A 84 8.47 11.39 -8.93
CA LYS A 84 7.74 10.48 -9.80
C LYS A 84 7.63 9.13 -9.12
N ASN A 85 6.55 8.43 -9.45
CA ASN A 85 6.52 6.98 -9.33
C ASN A 85 7.54 6.41 -10.31
N VAL A 86 8.17 5.28 -10.00
CA VAL A 86 9.23 4.73 -10.85
C VAL A 86 9.04 3.24 -11.03
N LEU A 87 8.99 2.81 -12.29
CA LEU A 87 9.10 1.40 -12.66
C LEU A 87 10.55 1.08 -13.03
N TYR A 88 11.11 0.10 -12.36
CA TYR A 88 12.45 -0.42 -12.57
C TYR A 88 12.37 -1.83 -13.13
N ARG A 89 12.80 -2.03 -14.38
CA ARG A 89 13.00 -3.37 -14.95
C ARG A 89 14.22 -4.03 -14.33
N ASN A 90 14.08 -5.25 -13.85
CA ASN A 90 15.18 -6.08 -13.40
C ASN A 90 15.98 -6.60 -14.60
N ASN A 91 17.30 -6.39 -14.60
CA ASN A 91 18.15 -6.83 -15.71
C ASN A 91 18.62 -8.31 -15.57
N GLY A 92 18.17 -9.02 -14.54
CA GLY A 92 18.54 -10.43 -14.27
C GLY A 92 19.92 -10.62 -13.63
N ASP A 93 20.66 -9.53 -13.37
CA ASP A 93 22.01 -9.53 -12.81
C ASP A 93 22.12 -8.79 -11.46
N GLY A 94 20.97 -8.50 -10.84
CA GLY A 94 20.87 -7.72 -9.61
C GLY A 94 20.93 -6.20 -9.82
N THR A 95 20.95 -5.74 -11.08
CA THR A 95 20.77 -4.34 -11.45
C THR A 95 19.40 -4.07 -12.05
N PHE A 96 18.98 -2.81 -12.01
CA PHE A 96 17.69 -2.35 -12.47
C PHE A 96 17.83 -1.17 -13.44
N THR A 97 16.89 -1.08 -14.38
CA THR A 97 16.78 0.00 -15.36
C THR A 97 15.46 0.75 -15.16
N ASP A 98 15.49 2.07 -14.97
CA ASP A 98 14.28 2.90 -14.96
C ASP A 98 13.63 2.87 -16.36
N VAL A 99 12.42 2.33 -16.43
CA VAL A 99 11.63 2.19 -17.65
C VAL A 99 10.33 2.99 -17.61
N THR A 100 10.20 3.93 -16.66
CA THR A 100 8.93 4.62 -16.35
C THR A 100 8.32 5.36 -17.54
N GLU A 101 9.14 6.04 -18.34
CA GLU A 101 8.68 6.76 -19.54
C GLU A 101 8.35 5.79 -20.67
N GLN A 102 9.14 4.72 -20.81
CA GLN A 102 8.93 3.69 -21.81
C GLN A 102 7.66 2.89 -21.55
N SER A 103 7.27 2.74 -20.28
CA SER A 103 6.08 2.02 -19.87
C SER A 103 4.82 2.89 -19.78
N ASN A 104 4.90 4.17 -20.14
CA ASN A 104 3.83 5.19 -20.02
C ASN A 104 3.35 5.46 -18.57
N LEU A 105 4.07 5.00 -17.55
CA LEU A 105 3.74 5.25 -16.14
C LEU A 105 4.22 6.62 -15.65
N ASP A 106 4.95 7.37 -16.47
CA ASP A 106 5.32 8.76 -16.23
C ASP A 106 4.10 9.72 -16.24
N THR A 107 2.98 9.26 -16.79
CA THR A 107 1.69 9.96 -16.80
C THR A 107 0.96 9.91 -15.45
N LEU A 108 1.31 8.95 -14.58
CA LEU A 108 0.74 8.83 -13.25
C LEU A 108 1.11 10.05 -12.39
N SER A 109 0.09 10.72 -11.87
CA SER A 109 0.21 11.94 -11.07
C SER A 109 -0.63 11.83 -9.79
N GLY A 110 -0.57 12.86 -8.94
CA GLY A 110 -1.30 12.86 -7.67
C GLY A 110 -0.46 12.43 -6.47
N TYR A 111 -1.13 12.34 -5.32
CA TYR A 111 -0.50 12.01 -4.03
C TYR A 111 -0.71 10.53 -3.69
N ASN A 112 0.20 9.70 -4.18
CA ASN A 112 0.07 8.24 -4.13
C ASN A 112 0.65 7.66 -2.83
N HIS A 113 0.12 6.51 -2.41
CA HIS A 113 0.51 5.78 -1.20
C HIS A 113 0.91 4.34 -1.50
N GLY A 114 -0.04 3.47 -1.80
CA GLY A 114 0.18 2.04 -1.96
C GLY A 114 0.09 1.60 -3.41
N VAL A 115 0.53 0.38 -3.66
CA VAL A 115 0.36 -0.31 -4.94
C VAL A 115 0.12 -1.79 -4.68
N VAL A 116 -0.73 -2.40 -5.50
CA VAL A 116 -0.87 -3.86 -5.61
C VAL A 116 -0.80 -4.23 -7.09
N ALA A 117 -0.09 -5.34 -7.38
CA ALA A 117 0.03 -5.89 -8.71
C ALA A 117 -0.77 -7.19 -8.82
N ALA A 118 -1.59 -7.33 -9.87
CA ALA A 118 -2.37 -8.54 -10.15
C ALA A 118 -2.87 -8.51 -11.60
N ASP A 119 -3.05 -9.68 -12.21
CA ASP A 119 -3.75 -9.83 -13.49
C ASP A 119 -5.26 -9.76 -13.22
N TYR A 120 -5.88 -8.59 -13.34
CA TYR A 120 -7.29 -8.41 -12.97
C TYR A 120 -8.25 -8.76 -14.11
N ASP A 121 -7.79 -8.75 -15.36
CA ASP A 121 -8.62 -9.03 -16.54
C ASP A 121 -8.35 -10.40 -17.19
N ASN A 122 -7.53 -11.23 -16.54
CA ASN A 122 -7.19 -12.60 -16.92
C ASN A 122 -6.49 -12.68 -18.28
N ASP A 123 -5.68 -11.68 -18.64
CA ASP A 123 -4.91 -11.65 -19.88
C ASP A 123 -3.48 -12.19 -19.76
N SER A 124 -3.10 -12.63 -18.55
CA SER A 124 -1.78 -13.14 -18.15
C SER A 124 -0.70 -12.06 -17.98
N ASP A 125 -1.05 -10.78 -18.04
CA ASP A 125 -0.14 -9.68 -17.74
C ASP A 125 -0.52 -9.04 -16.40
N GLN A 126 0.47 -8.80 -15.51
CA GLN A 126 0.18 -8.19 -14.22
C GLN A 126 -0.09 -6.68 -14.36
N ASP A 127 -1.25 -6.23 -13.89
CA ASP A 127 -1.68 -4.85 -13.84
C ASP A 127 -1.33 -4.17 -12.51
N LEU A 128 -1.52 -2.85 -12.42
CA LEU A 128 -1.25 -2.09 -11.20
C LEU A 128 -2.49 -1.32 -10.72
N TYR A 129 -2.85 -1.51 -9.45
CA TYR A 129 -3.75 -0.61 -8.75
C TYR A 129 -2.99 0.23 -7.73
N ILE A 130 -3.09 1.55 -7.83
CA ILE A 130 -2.38 2.52 -7.00
C ILE A 130 -3.40 3.24 -6.11
N THR A 131 -3.14 3.21 -4.80
CA THR A 131 -3.94 3.96 -3.82
C THR A 131 -3.38 5.36 -3.62
N SER A 132 -4.26 6.32 -3.38
CA SER A 132 -3.91 7.74 -3.35
C SER A 132 -4.70 8.49 -2.29
N LEU A 133 -4.20 9.68 -1.93
CA LEU A 133 -5.02 10.73 -1.36
C LEU A 133 -5.77 11.43 -2.50
N GLY A 134 -7.02 11.05 -2.70
CA GLY A 134 -7.84 11.48 -3.83
C GLY A 134 -8.12 10.31 -4.76
N ALA A 135 -8.13 10.55 -6.08
CA ALA A 135 -8.41 9.50 -7.05
C ALA A 135 -7.35 8.40 -6.99
N ASN A 136 -7.77 7.16 -6.74
CA ASN A 136 -6.95 5.98 -6.99
C ASN A 136 -6.81 5.74 -8.49
N HIS A 137 -5.84 4.90 -8.88
CA HIS A 137 -5.57 4.60 -10.29
C HIS A 137 -5.52 3.10 -10.58
N LEU A 138 -6.07 2.70 -11.73
CA LEU A 138 -5.88 1.37 -12.31
C LEU A 138 -5.15 1.51 -13.64
N TYR A 139 -4.00 0.85 -13.75
CA TYR A 139 -3.20 0.79 -14.96
C TYR A 139 -3.18 -0.65 -15.46
N ARG A 140 -3.78 -0.85 -16.64
CA ARG A 140 -3.75 -2.14 -17.31
C ARG A 140 -2.44 -2.29 -18.09
N ASN A 141 -1.75 -3.41 -17.92
CA ASN A 141 -0.62 -3.78 -18.75
C ASN A 141 -1.11 -4.13 -20.16
N ASN A 142 -0.40 -3.72 -21.21
CA ASN A 142 -0.80 -3.98 -22.59
C ASN A 142 -0.09 -5.20 -23.19
N GLY A 143 0.75 -5.90 -22.42
CA GLY A 143 1.55 -7.05 -22.87
C GLY A 143 2.72 -6.70 -23.80
N ASP A 144 2.99 -5.40 -23.99
CA ASP A 144 4.09 -4.87 -24.79
C ASP A 144 5.08 -4.03 -23.97
N GLY A 145 5.01 -4.15 -22.63
CA GLY A 145 5.81 -3.39 -21.68
C GLY A 145 5.28 -1.98 -21.39
N THR A 146 4.08 -1.64 -21.89
CA THR A 146 3.42 -0.36 -21.63
C THR A 146 2.13 -0.53 -20.84
N PHE A 147 1.72 0.53 -20.15
CA PHE A 147 0.47 0.56 -19.37
C PHE A 147 -0.52 1.57 -19.93
N THR A 148 -1.81 1.30 -19.72
CA THR A 148 -2.94 2.20 -20.03
C THR A 148 -3.71 2.51 -18.76
N ASP A 149 -3.96 3.80 -18.46
CA ASP A 149 -4.86 4.20 -17.37
C ASP A 149 -6.31 3.83 -17.73
N THR A 150 -6.88 2.87 -17.01
CA THR A 150 -8.25 2.37 -17.16
C THR A 150 -9.16 2.81 -16.00
N THR A 151 -8.72 3.74 -15.15
CA THR A 151 -9.42 4.15 -13.92
C THR A 151 -10.87 4.60 -14.17
N GLU A 152 -11.09 5.47 -15.16
CA GLU A 152 -12.44 5.95 -15.48
C GLU A 152 -13.33 4.85 -16.06
N LEU A 153 -12.75 3.97 -16.88
CA LEU A 153 -13.49 2.89 -17.55
C LEU A 153 -13.88 1.77 -16.57
N SER A 154 -13.00 1.46 -15.62
CA SER A 154 -13.18 0.39 -14.64
C SER A 154 -14.17 0.73 -13.52
N GLY A 155 -14.38 2.02 -13.25
CA GLY A 155 -15.34 2.50 -12.25
C GLY A 155 -14.81 2.51 -10.80
N ILE A 156 -13.51 2.33 -10.58
CA ILE A 156 -12.88 2.21 -9.25
C ILE A 156 -12.06 3.45 -8.81
N GLY A 157 -12.36 4.61 -9.40
CA GLY A 157 -11.75 5.91 -9.07
C GLY A 157 -12.29 6.55 -7.78
N SER A 158 -12.35 5.80 -6.67
CA SER A 158 -12.71 6.36 -5.36
C SER A 158 -11.83 7.58 -5.05
N THR A 159 -12.41 8.59 -4.39
CA THR A 159 -11.71 9.83 -4.02
C THR A 159 -11.44 9.92 -2.51
N LEU A 160 -11.72 8.84 -1.78
CA LEU A 160 -11.32 8.71 -0.37
C LEU A 160 -9.79 8.62 -0.28
N TRP A 161 -9.26 8.80 0.93
CA TRP A 161 -7.85 8.56 1.16
C TRP A 161 -7.59 7.08 1.37
N SER A 162 -7.16 6.41 0.30
CA SER A 162 -6.82 4.99 0.33
C SER A 162 -5.35 4.79 0.70
N SER A 163 -5.08 3.81 1.56
CA SER A 163 -3.74 3.50 2.07
C SER A 163 -3.18 2.21 1.47
N SER A 164 -4.01 1.18 1.35
CA SER A 164 -3.65 -0.16 0.88
C SER A 164 -4.81 -0.79 0.10
N ALA A 165 -4.51 -1.77 -0.73
CA ALA A 165 -5.52 -2.58 -1.40
C ALA A 165 -5.02 -4.02 -1.58
N THR A 166 -5.94 -4.94 -1.87
CA THR A 166 -5.61 -6.32 -2.26
C THR A 166 -6.60 -6.82 -3.31
N PHE A 167 -6.09 -7.56 -4.28
CA PHE A 167 -6.89 -8.35 -5.20
C PHE A 167 -7.10 -9.76 -4.64
N PHE A 168 -8.30 -10.31 -4.81
CA PHE A 168 -8.66 -11.68 -4.42
C PHE A 168 -10.01 -12.05 -5.03
N ASP A 169 -10.26 -13.34 -5.27
CA ASP A 169 -11.54 -13.84 -5.74
C ASP A 169 -12.43 -14.18 -4.53
N TYR A 170 -13.39 -13.30 -4.18
CA TYR A 170 -14.17 -13.46 -2.94
C TYR A 170 -15.36 -14.40 -3.09
N ASP A 171 -15.87 -14.57 -4.32
CA ASP A 171 -17.04 -15.41 -4.61
C ASP A 171 -16.73 -16.66 -5.46
N LEU A 172 -15.45 -16.91 -5.72
CA LEU A 172 -14.91 -18.05 -6.45
C LEU A 172 -15.41 -18.12 -7.91
N ASP A 173 -15.62 -16.97 -8.54
CA ASP A 173 -16.07 -16.87 -9.93
C ASP A 173 -14.93 -16.83 -10.97
N GLY A 174 -13.68 -16.80 -10.50
CA GLY A 174 -12.47 -16.83 -11.31
C GLY A 174 -11.98 -15.46 -11.76
N TYR A 175 -12.61 -14.37 -11.30
CA TYR A 175 -12.13 -13.01 -11.51
C TYR A 175 -11.64 -12.41 -10.19
N LEU A 176 -10.51 -11.71 -10.23
CA LEU A 176 -10.00 -11.05 -9.03
C LEU A 176 -10.83 -9.79 -8.73
N ASP A 177 -11.48 -9.80 -7.58
CA ASP A 177 -12.15 -8.66 -6.97
C ASP A 177 -11.16 -7.77 -6.23
N LEU A 178 -11.55 -6.53 -5.93
CA LEU A 178 -10.68 -5.54 -5.32
C LEU A 178 -11.23 -5.06 -3.97
N TYR A 179 -10.45 -5.26 -2.92
CA TYR A 179 -10.69 -4.64 -1.62
C TYR A 179 -9.75 -3.46 -1.40
N VAL A 180 -10.30 -2.29 -1.12
CA VAL A 180 -9.57 -1.03 -0.90
C VAL A 180 -9.75 -0.58 0.54
N VAL A 181 -8.62 -0.40 1.22
CA VAL A 181 -8.56 0.12 2.59
C VAL A 181 -8.46 1.63 2.57
N ASN A 182 -9.31 2.29 3.36
CA ASN A 182 -9.31 3.73 3.51
C ASN A 182 -8.89 4.15 4.92
N TYR A 183 -8.16 5.27 5.00
CA TYR A 183 -7.60 5.75 6.26
C TYR A 183 -8.58 6.66 7.00
N VAL A 184 -8.60 7.94 6.67
CA VAL A 184 -9.51 8.92 7.28
C VAL A 184 -10.10 9.83 6.22
N TYR A 185 -11.22 10.47 6.54
CA TYR A 185 -11.71 11.57 5.71
C TYR A 185 -10.73 12.75 5.76
N TYR A 186 -9.89 12.84 4.73
CA TYR A 186 -9.00 13.97 4.51
C TYR A 186 -9.32 14.64 3.19
N ARG A 187 -9.63 15.94 3.25
CA ARG A 187 -10.14 16.71 2.13
C ARG A 187 -9.10 17.70 1.64
N LEU A 188 -8.70 17.55 0.37
CA LEU A 188 -7.73 18.44 -0.28
C LEU A 188 -8.23 19.89 -0.40
N ASP A 189 -9.55 20.11 -0.41
CA ASP A 189 -10.18 21.43 -0.50
C ASP A 189 -10.43 22.08 0.88
N GLN A 190 -10.07 21.40 1.97
CA GLN A 190 -10.29 21.89 3.33
C GLN A 190 -9.04 22.56 3.90
N THR A 191 -9.20 23.74 4.48
CA THR A 191 -8.16 24.35 5.32
C THR A 191 -8.17 23.71 6.71
N TYR A 192 -7.12 22.97 7.04
CA TYR A 192 -6.92 22.44 8.39
C TYR A 192 -6.24 23.48 9.27
N GLN A 193 -6.69 23.61 10.52
CA GLN A 193 -6.04 24.47 11.50
C GLN A 193 -4.78 23.78 12.04
N PRO A 194 -3.64 24.49 12.18
CA PRO A 194 -2.45 23.91 12.77
C PRO A 194 -2.72 23.37 14.18
N CYS A 195 -2.26 22.14 14.43
CA CYS A 195 -2.28 21.59 15.77
C CYS A 195 -1.06 22.06 16.56
N ILE A 196 -1.28 22.53 17.78
CA ILE A 196 -0.22 22.99 18.68
C ILE A 196 -0.12 22.03 19.86
N GLU A 197 1.03 21.38 20.01
CA GLU A 197 1.34 20.50 21.12
C GLU A 197 2.57 21.02 21.87
N PHE A 198 2.47 21.12 23.21
CA PHE A 198 3.51 21.70 24.07
C PHE A 198 4.04 23.09 23.66
N GLY A 199 3.25 23.88 22.93
CA GLY A 199 3.62 25.22 22.46
C GLY A 199 4.32 25.25 21.09
N TYR A 200 4.44 24.11 20.41
CA TYR A 200 4.99 23.99 19.06
C TYR A 200 3.94 23.44 18.11
N GLN A 201 4.02 23.80 16.83
CA GLN A 201 3.20 23.17 15.80
C GLN A 201 3.64 21.72 15.62
N ASP A 202 2.66 20.82 15.55
CA ASP A 202 2.87 19.38 15.34
C ASP A 202 1.75 18.83 14.45
N TYR A 203 1.92 17.60 13.99
CA TYR A 203 0.88 16.86 13.29
C TYR A 203 -0.34 16.67 14.19
N CYS A 204 -1.53 16.86 13.62
CA CYS A 204 -2.76 16.71 14.36
C CYS A 204 -2.97 15.27 14.82
N ASN A 205 -3.31 15.09 16.09
CA ASN A 205 -3.62 13.78 16.66
C ASN A 205 -4.79 13.11 15.90
N LEU A 206 -4.67 11.80 15.65
CA LEU A 206 -5.65 11.02 14.89
C LEU A 206 -7.07 11.08 15.44
N ARG A 207 -7.27 11.35 16.74
CA ARG A 207 -8.61 11.50 17.33
C ARG A 207 -9.44 12.62 16.71
N TYR A 208 -8.81 13.56 16.00
CA TYR A 208 -9.50 14.66 15.32
C TYR A 208 -10.03 14.29 13.93
N TYR A 209 -9.69 13.10 13.45
CA TYR A 209 -10.07 12.61 12.13
C TYR A 209 -11.05 11.45 12.25
N GLU A 210 -12.10 11.56 11.43
CA GLU A 210 -13.11 10.54 11.24
C GLU A 210 -12.57 9.45 10.31
N GLY A 211 -12.79 8.18 10.67
CA GLY A 211 -12.38 7.04 9.86
C GLY A 211 -13.13 6.97 8.53
N ALA A 212 -12.44 6.68 7.43
CA ALA A 212 -13.07 6.49 6.13
C ALA A 212 -13.40 5.00 5.91
N PRO A 213 -14.56 4.66 5.33
CA PRO A 213 -14.97 3.26 5.18
C PRO A 213 -14.16 2.56 4.10
N ASP A 214 -13.80 1.30 4.34
CA ASP A 214 -13.22 0.42 3.32
C ASP A 214 -14.25 0.09 2.23
N GLN A 215 -13.77 -0.34 1.06
CA GLN A 215 -14.60 -0.60 -0.12
C GLN A 215 -14.27 -1.96 -0.73
N LEU A 216 -15.31 -2.72 -1.11
CA LEU A 216 -15.19 -3.96 -1.86
C LEU A 216 -15.85 -3.79 -3.23
N TYR A 217 -15.08 -4.08 -4.27
CA TYR A 217 -15.48 -3.99 -5.66
C TYR A 217 -15.46 -5.37 -6.29
N ARG A 218 -16.61 -5.83 -6.77
CA ARG A 218 -16.71 -7.06 -7.55
C ARG A 218 -16.26 -6.83 -8.97
N ASN A 219 -15.39 -7.68 -9.51
CA ASN A 219 -15.02 -7.67 -10.91
C ASN A 219 -16.13 -8.26 -11.78
N ASN A 220 -16.55 -7.55 -12.82
CA ASN A 220 -17.64 -7.98 -13.70
C ASN A 220 -17.17 -8.90 -14.85
N GLY A 221 -15.84 -9.13 -14.97
CA GLY A 221 -15.23 -9.94 -16.02
C GLY A 221 -15.15 -9.28 -17.40
N ASP A 222 -15.47 -7.98 -17.48
CA ASP A 222 -15.42 -7.16 -18.69
C ASP A 222 -14.48 -5.94 -18.56
N GLY A 223 -13.63 -5.96 -17.52
CA GLY A 223 -12.72 -4.87 -17.15
C GLY A 223 -13.37 -3.78 -16.30
N THR A 224 -14.64 -3.93 -15.92
CA THR A 224 -15.36 -3.02 -15.02
C THR A 224 -15.63 -3.65 -13.67
N PHE A 225 -15.89 -2.81 -12.66
CA PHE A 225 -16.21 -3.26 -11.32
C PHE A 225 -17.53 -2.70 -10.80
N THR A 226 -18.15 -3.45 -9.88
CA THR A 226 -19.35 -3.05 -9.15
C THR A 226 -19.03 -2.87 -7.67
N ASP A 227 -19.34 -1.71 -7.08
CA ASP A 227 -19.25 -1.53 -5.62
C ASP A 227 -20.29 -2.42 -4.91
N VAL A 228 -19.81 -3.44 -4.22
CA VAL A 228 -20.61 -4.42 -3.46
C VAL A 228 -20.40 -4.29 -1.95
N THR A 229 -19.71 -3.24 -1.50
CA THR A 229 -19.34 -2.97 -0.10
C THR A 229 -20.52 -3.20 0.85
N LYS A 230 -21.66 -2.53 0.58
CA LYS A 230 -22.85 -2.63 1.45
C LYS A 230 -23.55 -3.97 1.36
N SER A 231 -23.64 -4.57 0.18
CA SER A 231 -24.38 -5.82 -0.04
C SER A 231 -23.66 -7.04 0.52
N THR A 232 -22.32 -7.00 0.57
CA THR A 232 -21.49 -8.08 1.13
C THR A 232 -21.33 -7.97 2.65
N GLY A 233 -21.81 -6.91 3.30
CA GLY A 233 -21.65 -6.76 4.74
C GLY A 233 -20.25 -6.29 5.16
N ILE A 234 -19.38 -5.92 4.20
CA ILE A 234 -18.26 -4.99 4.42
C ILE A 234 -18.87 -3.62 4.69
N ASN A 235 -19.49 -3.49 5.86
CA ASN A 235 -20.17 -2.29 6.27
C ASN A 235 -19.48 -1.84 7.54
N ASP A 236 -18.63 -0.82 7.42
CA ASP A 236 -17.99 -0.12 8.54
C ASP A 236 -19.02 0.69 9.38
N GLN A 237 -20.22 0.13 9.57
CA GLN A 237 -21.33 0.78 10.23
C GLN A 237 -21.31 0.53 11.72
N GLY A 238 -20.55 1.39 12.39
CA GLY A 238 -21.16 2.17 13.46
C GLY A 238 -21.01 1.59 14.87
N GLY A 239 -19.83 1.07 15.18
CA GLY A 239 -19.30 1.15 16.54
C GLY A 239 -18.58 2.50 16.78
N PRO A 240 -18.14 2.82 18.01
CA PRO A 240 -17.33 4.02 18.31
C PRO A 240 -15.95 4.03 17.62
N PHE A 241 -15.71 3.11 16.69
CA PHE A 241 -14.48 2.95 15.94
C PHE A 241 -14.86 2.80 14.46
N GLN A 242 -14.89 3.92 13.75
CA GLN A 242 -14.77 3.94 12.30
C GLN A 242 -13.32 3.54 11.98
N GLY A 243 -13.13 2.67 10.98
CA GLY A 243 -11.82 2.13 10.65
C GLY A 243 -10.80 3.23 10.35
N LYS A 244 -9.51 2.92 10.50
CA LYS A 244 -8.40 3.82 10.14
C LYS A 244 -7.35 2.99 9.45
N GLY A 245 -7.75 2.36 8.37
CA GLY A 245 -7.01 1.25 7.81
C GLY A 245 -5.72 1.71 7.16
N LEU A 246 -4.66 0.95 7.39
CA LEU A 246 -3.33 1.19 6.82
C LEU A 246 -2.81 0.02 6.00
N GLY A 247 -3.27 -1.20 6.29
CA GLY A 247 -2.82 -2.40 5.59
C GLY A 247 -3.88 -3.49 5.61
N VAL A 248 -3.91 -4.28 4.55
CA VAL A 248 -4.80 -5.45 4.41
C VAL A 248 -4.02 -6.65 3.93
N ILE A 249 -4.45 -7.82 4.38
CA ILE A 249 -4.12 -9.10 3.74
C ILE A 249 -5.40 -9.88 3.45
N ALA A 250 -5.40 -10.60 2.33
CA ALA A 250 -6.42 -11.58 1.97
C ALA A 250 -5.82 -12.99 2.10
N SER A 251 -6.47 -13.86 2.87
CA SER A 251 -6.05 -15.25 3.05
C SER A 251 -7.21 -16.05 3.66
N ASP A 252 -7.29 -17.35 3.39
CA ASP A 252 -8.15 -18.25 4.16
C ASP A 252 -7.58 -18.41 5.57
N LEU A 253 -8.10 -17.66 6.54
CA LEU A 253 -7.56 -17.57 7.90
C LEU A 253 -8.17 -18.62 8.83
N ASN A 254 -9.36 -19.10 8.49
CA ASN A 254 -10.09 -20.10 9.27
C ASN A 254 -9.99 -21.53 8.68
N ASN A 255 -9.40 -21.68 7.49
CA ASN A 255 -9.25 -22.91 6.70
C ASN A 255 -10.58 -23.53 6.23
N ASP A 256 -11.56 -22.70 5.85
CA ASP A 256 -12.85 -23.15 5.32
C ASP A 256 -12.92 -23.16 3.77
N GLY A 257 -11.85 -22.71 3.11
CA GLY A 257 -11.73 -22.64 1.66
C GLY A 257 -12.22 -21.32 1.06
N PHE A 258 -12.65 -20.36 1.87
CA PHE A 258 -12.99 -19.01 1.43
C PHE A 258 -11.96 -18.00 1.92
N THR A 259 -11.59 -17.05 1.07
CA THR A 259 -10.60 -16.04 1.41
C THR A 259 -11.19 -15.01 2.36
N ASP A 260 -10.58 -14.86 3.54
CA ASP A 260 -10.91 -13.86 4.56
C ASP A 260 -10.08 -12.59 4.40
N LEU A 261 -10.44 -11.52 5.11
CA LEU A 261 -9.70 -10.26 5.14
C LEU A 261 -9.29 -9.87 6.56
N TYR A 262 -8.04 -9.47 6.74
CA TYR A 262 -7.56 -8.83 7.96
C TYR A 262 -7.07 -7.41 7.67
N VAL A 263 -7.61 -6.43 8.40
CA VAL A 263 -7.27 -5.01 8.23
C VAL A 263 -6.60 -4.48 9.49
N ALA A 264 -5.39 -3.96 9.32
CA ALA A 264 -4.66 -3.27 10.38
C ALA A 264 -5.09 -1.80 10.42
N ASN A 265 -5.72 -1.39 11.53
CA ASN A 265 -6.21 -0.05 11.77
C ASN A 265 -5.26 0.75 12.69
N ASP A 266 -5.17 2.05 12.47
CA ASP A 266 -4.34 2.96 13.25
C ASP A 266 -5.13 3.65 14.37
N GLY A 267 -4.72 3.41 15.61
CA GLY A 267 -5.36 4.01 16.79
C GLY A 267 -6.80 3.55 17.04
N THR A 268 -7.33 2.62 16.25
CA THR A 268 -8.63 1.94 16.43
C THR A 268 -8.46 0.42 16.32
N PRO A 269 -9.42 -0.40 16.78
CA PRO A 269 -9.33 -1.85 16.68
C PRO A 269 -9.19 -2.33 15.23
N ASN A 270 -8.34 -3.32 14.99
CA ASN A 270 -8.22 -4.01 13.69
C ASN A 270 -9.51 -4.75 13.33
N TYR A 271 -9.73 -4.98 12.03
CA TYR A 271 -10.83 -5.80 11.54
C TYR A 271 -10.36 -7.18 11.11
N LEU A 272 -11.23 -8.16 11.33
CA LEU A 272 -11.10 -9.50 10.76
C LEU A 272 -12.46 -9.88 10.20
N PHE A 273 -12.57 -9.88 8.88
CA PHE A 273 -13.77 -10.24 8.16
C PHE A 273 -13.65 -11.69 7.69
N TYR A 274 -14.48 -12.57 8.24
CA TYR A 274 -14.64 -13.90 7.70
C TYR A 274 -15.57 -13.88 6.50
N ASN A 275 -15.16 -14.55 5.42
CA ASN A 275 -16.02 -14.81 4.29
C ASN A 275 -16.98 -15.95 4.64
N ASN A 276 -18.27 -15.71 4.54
CA ASN A 276 -19.29 -16.67 4.94
C ASN A 276 -19.54 -17.77 3.88
N GLY A 277 -18.90 -17.67 2.71
CA GLY A 277 -19.10 -18.58 1.58
C GLY A 277 -20.43 -18.42 0.86
N ASP A 278 -21.19 -17.37 1.17
CA ASP A 278 -22.47 -17.02 0.53
C ASP A 278 -22.43 -15.64 -0.16
N GLY A 279 -21.23 -15.12 -0.39
CA GLY A 279 -20.98 -13.78 -0.94
C GLY A 279 -21.09 -12.66 0.08
N THR A 280 -21.13 -12.97 1.38
CA THR A 280 -21.10 -11.99 2.47
C THR A 280 -19.94 -12.20 3.42
N PHE A 281 -19.63 -11.16 4.21
CA PHE A 281 -18.59 -11.14 5.23
C PHE A 281 -19.16 -10.86 6.62
N THR A 282 -18.46 -11.33 7.64
CA THR A 282 -18.76 -11.01 9.05
C THR A 282 -17.51 -10.54 9.77
N GLU A 283 -17.59 -9.34 10.34
CA GLU A 283 -16.54 -8.78 11.22
C GLU A 283 -16.55 -9.52 12.57
N ILE A 284 -15.44 -10.18 12.91
CA ILE A 284 -15.31 -10.98 14.13
C ILE A 284 -14.28 -10.45 15.14
N ALA A 285 -13.42 -9.49 14.80
CA ALA A 285 -12.38 -9.00 15.70
C ALA A 285 -12.96 -8.36 16.97
N ALA A 286 -14.11 -7.66 16.86
CA ALA A 286 -14.80 -7.10 18.02
C ALA A 286 -15.36 -8.16 19.00
N TRP A 287 -15.52 -9.41 18.55
CA TRP A 287 -16.10 -10.51 19.33
C TRP A 287 -15.06 -11.32 20.10
N VAL A 288 -13.81 -11.37 19.61
CA VAL A 288 -12.72 -12.13 20.25
C VAL A 288 -12.32 -11.57 21.63
N PHE A 289 -12.59 -10.27 21.90
CA PHE A 289 -12.25 -9.64 23.18
C PHE A 289 -13.36 -9.68 24.25
N ARG A 290 -14.55 -10.21 23.97
CA ARG A 290 -15.65 -10.33 24.96
C ARG A 290 -15.74 -11.70 25.65
N LEU A 291 -14.86 -12.64 25.31
CA LEU A 291 -14.75 -13.95 25.96
C LEU A 291 -13.51 -13.98 26.86
N ARG A 292 -13.50 -13.18 27.92
CA ARG A 292 -12.64 -13.35 29.11
C ARG A 292 -13.40 -13.00 30.38
#